data_AF-A0A442X8T0-F1
#
_entry.id   AF-A0A442X8T0-F1
#
_cell.length_a   1.000
_cell.length_b   1.000
_cell.length_c   1.000
_cell.angle_alpha   90.00
_cell.angle_beta   90.00
_cell.angle_gamma   90.00
#
_symmetry.space_group_name_H-M   'P 1'
#
loop_
_entity.id
_entity.type
_entity.pdbx_description
1 polymer ?
#
loop_
_entity_poly.entity_id
_entity_poly.type
_entity_poly.pdbx_seq_one_letter_code
_entity_poly.pdbx_strand_id
1 'polypeptide(L)'
;MSGPQFRTVLAVHPHWKGSLKLSSVDDQIEHEGGGRGIYSLSSGKLLVNWNEYGQEIFVEIGGLFVNETLLRDAYQKLIQDNEIPATIFQTWKSKISIPNSFKIWRDTFAQLNPSFEMVLWDDDDNREFIKSEFPWFYKFYMRYPGEIYRADVVRYFFLYRYGGIYADLDVECLRSLDGLRTEGDVILGQMGTDPDHSIPNAIMASKPKEEFWLLVIWIMLQIKDIQRSPEYVTGPVILKSAVDLYQEKNTILSKAAISTIVAKLPFNLKPQPRRTNISILPTKRLYPLDWSDSVHQIIRRRVLSGSYLSTNEKNELFPDAWMTTYWSHSW
;
A
#
# COMPACT_ATOMS: atom_id res chain seq x y z
N MET A 1 -3.66 0.80 -64.05
CA MET A 1 -4.34 1.11 -62.78
C MET A 1 -3.37 0.73 -61.67
N SER A 2 -2.84 1.71 -60.94
CA SER A 2 -2.05 1.46 -59.73
C SER A 2 -3.00 0.91 -58.66
N GLY A 3 -2.66 -0.23 -58.05
CA GLY A 3 -3.47 -0.82 -56.99
C GLY A 3 -3.65 0.10 -55.77
N PRO A 4 -4.57 -0.23 -54.85
CA PRO A 4 -4.83 0.58 -53.65
C PRO A 4 -3.52 0.85 -52.87
N GLN A 5 -3.29 2.11 -52.57
CA GLN A 5 -2.09 2.56 -51.87
C GLN A 5 -2.35 2.45 -50.37
N PHE A 6 -1.84 1.37 -49.76
CA PHE A 6 -1.97 1.15 -48.33
C PHE A 6 -0.91 1.95 -47.56
N ARG A 7 -1.34 2.74 -46.57
CA ARG A 7 -0.47 3.29 -45.53
C ARG A 7 -0.41 2.28 -44.38
N THR A 8 0.80 1.90 -43.99
CA THR A 8 1.01 1.04 -42.82
C THR A 8 1.20 1.91 -41.58
N VAL A 9 0.45 1.64 -40.51
CA VAL A 9 0.60 2.27 -39.20
C VAL A 9 0.83 1.21 -38.13
N LEU A 10 1.62 1.54 -37.11
CA LEU A 10 1.84 0.61 -36.00
C LEU A 10 0.61 0.54 -35.11
N ALA A 11 0.29 -0.66 -34.63
CA ALA A 11 -0.84 -0.87 -33.75
C ALA A 11 -0.56 -1.86 -32.61
N VAL A 12 -1.23 -1.63 -31.48
CA VAL A 12 -1.22 -2.53 -30.33
C VAL A 12 -2.65 -2.96 -30.01
N HIS A 13 -2.84 -4.27 -29.93
CA HIS A 13 -4.13 -4.91 -29.71
C HIS A 13 -4.02 -5.98 -28.60
N PRO A 14 -5.08 -6.29 -27.84
CA PRO A 14 -5.03 -7.31 -26.79
C PRO A 14 -4.57 -8.70 -27.28
N HIS A 15 -4.90 -9.05 -28.52
CA HIS A 15 -4.74 -10.41 -29.05
C HIS A 15 -3.66 -10.54 -30.13
N TRP A 16 -3.07 -9.44 -30.60
CA TRP A 16 -2.03 -9.46 -31.60
C TRP A 16 -1.18 -8.18 -31.53
N LYS A 17 0.04 -8.24 -32.07
CA LYS A 17 0.95 -7.09 -32.19
C LYS A 17 1.37 -6.98 -33.64
N GLY A 18 1.43 -5.76 -34.17
CA GLY A 18 1.82 -5.59 -35.56
C GLY A 18 1.42 -4.23 -36.12
N SER A 19 1.00 -4.26 -37.37
CA SER A 19 0.58 -3.07 -38.10
C SER A 19 -0.83 -3.19 -38.66
N LEU A 20 -1.44 -2.03 -38.90
CA LEU A 20 -2.67 -1.86 -39.65
C LEU A 20 -2.30 -1.26 -41.02
N LYS A 21 -2.80 -1.87 -42.08
CA LYS A 21 -2.72 -1.37 -43.45
C LYS A 21 -4.02 -0.66 -43.77
N LEU A 22 -3.94 0.63 -44.04
CA LEU A 22 -5.08 1.51 -44.28
C LEU A 22 -5.07 1.95 -45.75
N SER A 23 -6.10 1.58 -46.51
CA SER A 23 -6.28 2.05 -47.88
C SER A 23 -7.01 3.38 -47.88
N SER A 24 -6.39 4.41 -48.48
CA SER A 24 -7.00 5.73 -48.60
C SER A 24 -8.00 5.86 -49.76
N VAL A 25 -8.26 4.78 -50.49
CA VAL A 25 -9.08 4.79 -51.71
C VAL A 25 -10.50 4.30 -51.45
N ASP A 26 -10.61 3.25 -50.64
CA ASP A 26 -11.85 2.51 -50.38
C ASP A 26 -12.07 2.24 -48.88
N ASP A 27 -11.31 2.94 -48.03
CA ASP A 27 -11.34 2.88 -46.57
C ASP A 27 -11.19 1.46 -46.02
N GLN A 28 -10.57 0.55 -46.80
CA GLN A 28 -10.28 -0.81 -46.35
C GLN A 28 -9.14 -0.81 -45.35
N ILE A 29 -9.28 -1.65 -44.33
CA ILE A 29 -8.25 -1.92 -43.34
C ILE A 29 -7.95 -3.40 -43.25
N GLU A 30 -6.67 -3.72 -43.15
CA GLU A 30 -6.18 -5.07 -42.86
C GLU A 30 -5.19 -5.02 -41.70
N HIS A 31 -5.24 -6.00 -40.78
CA HIS A 31 -4.16 -6.18 -39.81
C HIS A 31 -3.23 -7.33 -40.23
N GLU A 32 -1.99 -7.35 -39.73
CA GLU A 32 -0.97 -8.36 -40.09
C GLU A 32 -1.39 -9.82 -39.88
N GLY A 33 -2.38 -10.08 -39.02
CA GLY A 33 -2.93 -11.42 -38.77
C GLY A 33 -4.03 -11.85 -39.76
N GLY A 34 -4.38 -11.02 -40.74
CA GLY A 34 -5.28 -11.37 -41.85
C GLY A 34 -6.72 -10.89 -41.73
N GLY A 35 -7.13 -10.30 -40.60
CA GLY A 35 -8.46 -9.72 -40.45
C GLY A 35 -8.63 -8.45 -41.29
N ARG A 36 -9.84 -8.27 -41.83
CA ARG A 36 -10.21 -7.21 -42.77
C ARG A 36 -11.46 -6.47 -42.32
N GLY A 37 -11.58 -5.21 -42.70
CA GLY A 37 -12.75 -4.39 -42.39
C GLY A 37 -12.73 -3.06 -43.11
N ILE A 38 -13.61 -2.17 -42.68
CA ILE A 38 -13.66 -0.77 -43.13
C ILE A 38 -13.32 0.13 -41.94
N TYR A 39 -12.58 1.20 -42.18
CA TYR A 39 -12.23 2.16 -41.13
C TYR A 39 -12.77 3.57 -41.39
N SER A 40 -12.86 4.35 -40.33
CA SER A 40 -12.96 5.81 -40.41
C SER A 40 -12.00 6.44 -39.41
N LEU A 41 -11.25 7.46 -39.83
CA LEU A 41 -10.27 8.15 -38.99
C LEU A 41 -10.73 9.59 -38.72
N SER A 42 -10.91 9.94 -37.46
CA SER A 42 -11.27 11.30 -37.04
C SER A 42 -10.57 11.68 -35.74
N SER A 43 -9.88 12.82 -35.72
CA SER A 43 -9.29 13.40 -34.50
C SER A 43 -8.41 12.41 -33.70
N GLY A 44 -7.56 11.64 -34.39
CA GLY A 44 -6.69 10.64 -33.76
C GLY A 44 -7.41 9.39 -33.25
N LYS A 45 -8.70 9.21 -33.56
CA LYS A 45 -9.45 7.98 -33.32
C LYS A 45 -9.73 7.25 -34.63
N LEU A 46 -9.28 6.01 -34.70
CA LEU A 46 -9.54 5.10 -35.80
C LEU A 46 -10.64 4.13 -35.38
N LEU A 47 -11.84 4.33 -35.94
CA LEU A 47 -12.97 3.43 -35.77
C LEU A 47 -12.89 2.35 -36.85
N VAL A 48 -12.91 1.09 -36.46
CA VAL A 48 -12.81 -0.04 -37.39
C VAL A 48 -14.03 -0.93 -37.25
N ASN A 49 -14.69 -1.23 -38.36
CA ASN A 49 -15.72 -2.24 -38.44
C ASN A 49 -15.10 -3.47 -39.11
N TRP A 50 -14.65 -4.43 -38.30
CA TRP A 50 -14.11 -5.69 -38.79
C TRP A 50 -15.23 -6.58 -39.33
N ASN A 51 -14.95 -7.28 -40.42
CA ASN A 51 -15.91 -8.20 -41.04
C ASN A 51 -16.26 -9.37 -40.10
N GLU A 52 -15.31 -9.80 -39.27
CA GLU A 52 -15.40 -11.02 -38.45
C GLU A 52 -15.63 -10.73 -36.95
N TYR A 53 -15.25 -9.53 -36.47
CA TYR A 53 -15.12 -9.25 -35.03
C TYR A 53 -15.97 -8.06 -34.55
N GLY A 54 -16.73 -7.44 -35.45
CA GLY A 54 -17.52 -6.26 -35.14
C GLY A 54 -16.67 -5.01 -35.00
N GLN A 55 -17.16 -4.05 -34.22
CA GLN A 55 -16.60 -2.70 -34.15
C GLN A 55 -15.54 -2.58 -33.05
N GLU A 56 -14.42 -1.94 -33.39
CA GLU A 56 -13.35 -1.59 -32.46
C GLU A 56 -12.91 -0.13 -32.66
N ILE A 57 -12.29 0.42 -31.63
CA ILE A 57 -11.73 1.77 -31.64
C ILE A 57 -10.24 1.67 -31.31
N PHE A 58 -9.42 2.39 -32.07
CA PHE A 58 -8.01 2.63 -31.75
C PHE A 58 -7.79 4.13 -31.54
N VAL A 59 -6.95 4.47 -30.57
CA VAL A 59 -6.57 5.84 -30.25
C VAL A 59 -5.10 6.04 -30.60
N GLU A 60 -4.78 7.11 -31.31
CA GLU A 60 -3.41 7.48 -31.70
C GLU A 60 -2.68 8.14 -30.53
N ILE A 61 -1.53 7.58 -30.14
CA ILE A 61 -0.65 8.09 -29.09
C ILE A 61 0.77 8.11 -29.65
N GLY A 62 1.32 9.30 -29.93
CA GLY A 62 2.70 9.44 -30.41
C GLY A 62 3.00 8.69 -31.72
N GLY A 63 1.99 8.58 -32.61
CA GLY A 63 2.10 7.84 -33.88
C GLY A 63 1.82 6.34 -33.80
N LEU A 64 1.40 5.83 -32.63
CA LEU A 64 1.00 4.45 -32.40
C LEU A 64 -0.52 4.37 -32.19
N PHE A 65 -1.22 3.49 -32.90
CA PHE A 65 -2.63 3.23 -32.67
C PHE A 65 -2.83 2.14 -31.62
N VAL A 66 -3.44 2.47 -30.48
CA VAL A 66 -3.68 1.51 -29.40
C VAL A 66 -5.17 1.24 -29.28
N ASN A 67 -5.56 -0.03 -29.27
CA ASN A 67 -6.96 -0.43 -29.08
C ASN A 67 -7.52 0.15 -27.76
N GLU A 68 -8.72 0.71 -27.80
CA GLU A 68 -9.34 1.44 -26.68
C GLU A 68 -9.57 0.55 -25.47
N THR A 69 -9.95 -0.72 -25.66
CA THR A 69 -10.10 -1.68 -24.56
C THR A 69 -8.77 -1.91 -23.86
N LEU A 70 -7.69 -2.10 -24.62
CA LEU A 70 -6.35 -2.25 -24.05
C LEU A 70 -5.94 -1.00 -23.25
N LEU A 71 -6.20 0.20 -23.78
CA LEU A 71 -5.94 1.44 -23.06
C LEU A 71 -6.75 1.54 -21.77
N ARG A 72 -8.04 1.21 -21.81
CA ARG A 72 -8.92 1.22 -20.65
C ARG A 72 -8.45 0.25 -19.59
N ASP A 73 -8.11 -0.97 -19.98
CA ASP A 73 -7.65 -2.02 -19.06
C ASP A 73 -6.27 -1.67 -18.46
N ALA A 74 -5.37 -1.10 -19.26
CA ALA A 74 -4.09 -0.58 -18.77
C ALA A 74 -4.30 0.59 -17.80
N TYR A 75 -5.24 1.50 -18.08
CA TYR A 75 -5.57 2.62 -17.22
C TYR A 75 -6.21 2.18 -15.90
N GLN A 76 -7.14 1.22 -15.94
CA GLN A 76 -7.74 0.60 -14.76
C GLN A 76 -6.67 -0.07 -13.89
N LYS A 77 -5.77 -0.83 -14.51
CA LYS A 77 -4.64 -1.44 -13.81
C LYS A 77 -3.71 -0.39 -13.20
N LEU A 78 -3.41 0.69 -13.93
CA LEU A 78 -2.61 1.80 -13.40
C LEU A 78 -3.27 2.48 -12.21
N ILE A 79 -4.59 2.67 -12.21
CA ILE A 79 -5.32 3.21 -11.05
C ILE A 79 -5.20 2.26 -9.87
N GLN A 80 -5.45 0.96 -10.08
CA GLN A 80 -5.37 -0.05 -9.04
C GLN A 80 -3.95 -0.17 -8.46
N ASP A 81 -2.92 -0.13 -9.31
CA ASP A 81 -1.50 -0.12 -8.92
C ASP A 81 -1.10 1.19 -8.21
N ASN A 82 -1.92 2.24 -8.31
CA ASN A 82 -1.68 3.55 -7.73
C ASN A 82 -2.50 3.82 -6.46
N GLU A 83 -3.22 2.82 -5.96
CA GLU A 83 -3.82 2.82 -4.63
C GLU A 83 -3.00 1.93 -3.69
N ILE A 84 -3.13 2.18 -2.38
CA ILE A 84 -2.66 1.21 -1.39
C ILE A 84 -3.45 -0.09 -1.58
N PRO A 85 -2.81 -1.28 -1.60
CA PRO A 85 -3.50 -2.56 -1.72
C PRO A 85 -4.62 -2.75 -0.68
N ALA A 86 -5.72 -3.38 -1.09
CA ALA A 86 -6.84 -3.71 -0.21
C ALA A 86 -6.53 -4.97 0.65
N THR A 87 -5.40 -4.93 1.36
CA THR A 87 -4.94 -6.00 2.24
C THR A 87 -4.74 -5.43 3.63
N ILE A 88 -5.37 -6.04 4.64
CA ILE A 88 -5.18 -5.69 6.04
C ILE A 88 -4.30 -6.76 6.69
N PHE A 89 -3.14 -6.33 7.16
CA PHE A 89 -2.17 -7.15 7.85
C PHE A 89 -2.20 -6.89 9.35
N GLN A 90 -2.40 -7.96 10.12
CA GLN A 90 -2.28 -7.96 11.56
C GLN A 90 -1.38 -9.13 11.98
N THR A 91 -0.73 -9.02 13.13
CA THR A 91 0.10 -10.10 13.68
C THR A 91 -0.18 -10.32 15.15
N TRP A 92 0.00 -11.56 15.62
CA TRP A 92 -0.10 -11.93 17.02
C TRP A 92 0.90 -13.01 17.40
N LYS A 93 1.00 -13.36 18.68
CA LYS A 93 1.86 -14.45 19.14
C LYS A 93 1.44 -15.81 18.58
N SER A 94 0.14 -16.01 18.34
CA SER A 94 -0.42 -17.26 17.82
C SER A 94 -1.78 -17.02 17.16
N LYS A 95 -2.04 -17.67 16.02
CA LYS A 95 -3.37 -17.62 15.37
C LYS A 95 -4.48 -18.30 16.17
N ILE A 96 -4.13 -19.19 17.11
CA ILE A 96 -5.10 -20.04 17.82
C ILE A 96 -5.55 -19.38 19.13
N SER A 97 -4.64 -18.69 19.81
CA SER A 97 -4.87 -18.13 21.15
C SER A 97 -4.97 -16.60 21.13
N ILE A 98 -5.97 -16.08 20.43
CA ILE A 98 -6.27 -14.65 20.38
C ILE A 98 -7.28 -14.28 21.48
N PRO A 99 -7.00 -13.27 22.32
CA PRO A 99 -7.96 -12.76 23.30
C PRO A 99 -9.30 -12.37 22.67
N ASN A 100 -10.41 -12.60 23.38
CA ASN A 100 -11.74 -12.34 22.83
C ASN A 100 -11.96 -10.87 22.43
N SER A 101 -11.41 -9.92 23.21
CA SER A 101 -11.42 -8.50 22.87
C SER A 101 -10.80 -8.20 21.51
N PHE A 102 -9.69 -8.87 21.18
CA PHE A 102 -8.96 -8.65 19.92
C PHE A 102 -9.68 -9.29 18.75
N LYS A 103 -10.38 -10.41 18.98
CA LYS A 103 -11.30 -10.98 17.97
C LYS A 103 -12.41 -10.00 17.64
N ILE A 104 -13.06 -9.42 18.66
CA ILE A 104 -14.12 -8.42 18.48
C ILE A 104 -13.61 -7.22 17.65
N TRP A 105 -12.45 -6.68 18.00
CA TRP A 105 -11.89 -5.54 17.26
C TRP A 105 -11.44 -5.93 15.85
N ARG A 106 -10.80 -7.09 15.67
CA ARG A 106 -10.47 -7.63 14.35
C ARG A 106 -11.71 -7.84 13.47
N ASP A 107 -12.81 -8.32 14.03
CA ASP A 107 -14.05 -8.56 13.29
C ASP A 107 -14.62 -7.27 12.69
N THR A 108 -14.39 -6.11 13.33
CA THR A 108 -14.80 -4.81 12.75
C THR A 108 -14.12 -4.52 11.42
N PHE A 109 -12.86 -4.91 11.23
CA PHE A 109 -12.17 -4.76 9.94
C PHE A 109 -12.84 -5.58 8.86
N ALA A 110 -13.12 -6.86 9.13
CA ALA A 110 -13.75 -7.76 8.17
C ALA A 110 -15.18 -7.31 7.81
N GLN A 111 -15.95 -6.84 8.79
CA GLN A 111 -17.32 -6.35 8.59
C GLN A 111 -17.38 -5.07 7.75
N LEU A 112 -16.45 -4.14 7.99
CA LEU A 112 -16.44 -2.83 7.33
C LEU A 112 -15.69 -2.82 5.99
N ASN A 113 -14.92 -3.87 5.70
CA ASN A 113 -14.07 -3.98 4.52
C ASN A 113 -14.21 -5.36 3.84
N PRO A 114 -15.42 -5.76 3.40
CA PRO A 114 -15.70 -7.12 2.92
C PRO A 114 -14.93 -7.52 1.65
N SER A 115 -14.43 -6.54 0.89
CA SER A 115 -13.61 -6.74 -0.31
C SER A 115 -12.11 -6.87 -0.01
N PHE A 116 -11.68 -6.67 1.23
CA PHE A 116 -10.26 -6.65 1.60
C PHE A 116 -9.78 -8.06 1.95
N GLU A 117 -8.53 -8.34 1.60
CA GLU A 117 -7.84 -9.52 2.06
C GLU A 117 -7.41 -9.34 3.53
N MET A 118 -7.79 -10.28 4.38
CA MET A 118 -7.48 -10.24 5.81
C MET A 118 -6.33 -11.20 6.13
N VAL A 119 -5.13 -10.67 6.33
CA VAL A 119 -3.94 -11.44 6.70
C VAL A 119 -3.72 -11.38 8.21
N LEU A 120 -3.56 -12.56 8.83
CA LEU A 120 -3.12 -12.70 10.22
C LEU A 120 -1.91 -13.62 10.27
N TRP A 121 -0.78 -13.09 10.73
CA TRP A 121 0.42 -13.88 10.98
C TRP A 121 0.67 -14.12 12.46
N ASP A 122 1.33 -15.24 12.75
CA ASP A 122 1.96 -15.49 14.03
C ASP A 122 3.48 -15.30 13.99
N ASP A 123 4.13 -15.46 15.15
CA ASP A 123 5.58 -15.30 15.28
C ASP A 123 6.38 -16.25 14.36
N ASP A 124 5.84 -17.43 14.03
CA ASP A 124 6.50 -18.37 13.12
C ASP A 124 6.41 -17.89 11.66
N ASP A 125 5.23 -17.44 11.21
CA ASP A 125 5.10 -16.85 9.87
C ASP A 125 6.02 -15.63 9.71
N ASN A 126 6.07 -14.78 10.74
CA ASN A 126 6.92 -13.58 10.79
C ASN A 126 8.39 -13.93 10.58
N ARG A 127 8.89 -14.97 11.28
CA ARG A 127 10.25 -15.47 11.13
C ARG A 127 10.51 -16.02 9.73
N GLU A 128 9.59 -16.84 9.20
CA GLU A 128 9.76 -17.46 7.89
C GLU A 128 9.72 -16.42 6.76
N PHE A 129 8.87 -15.40 6.87
CA PHE A 129 8.82 -14.29 5.93
C PHE A 129 10.15 -13.55 5.84
N ILE A 130 10.73 -13.14 6.97
CA ILE A 130 12.02 -12.44 6.97
C ILE A 130 13.13 -13.36 6.42
N LYS A 131 13.11 -14.64 6.78
CA LYS A 131 14.11 -15.62 6.33
C LYS A 131 14.06 -15.84 4.82
N SER A 132 12.87 -15.94 4.24
CA SER A 132 12.67 -16.26 2.82
C SER A 132 12.81 -15.03 1.92
N GLU A 133 12.16 -13.91 2.26
CA GLU A 133 12.12 -12.72 1.40
C GLU A 133 13.30 -11.76 1.66
N PHE A 134 13.87 -11.76 2.88
CA PHE A 134 14.95 -10.86 3.29
C PHE A 134 16.10 -11.60 4.02
N PRO A 135 16.69 -12.66 3.42
CA PRO A 135 17.69 -13.51 4.09
C PRO A 135 18.91 -12.73 4.58
N TRP A 136 19.26 -11.62 3.92
CA TRP A 136 20.37 -10.74 4.32
C TRP A 136 20.13 -10.04 5.68
N PHE A 137 18.87 -9.88 6.10
CA PHE A 137 18.48 -9.26 7.36
C PHE A 137 18.19 -10.28 8.46
N TYR A 138 17.90 -11.55 8.10
CA TYR A 138 17.45 -12.57 9.04
C TYR A 138 18.35 -12.77 10.27
N LYS A 139 19.69 -12.77 10.10
CA LYS A 139 20.62 -12.89 11.23
C LYS A 139 20.49 -11.69 12.19
N PHE A 140 20.23 -10.50 11.69
CA PHE A 140 20.03 -9.31 12.51
C PHE A 140 18.68 -9.38 13.24
N TYR A 141 17.63 -9.76 12.52
CA TYR A 141 16.29 -10.00 13.07
C TYR A 141 16.26 -10.99 14.24
N MET A 142 17.00 -12.10 14.13
CA MET A 142 17.04 -13.09 15.20
C MET A 142 17.78 -12.62 16.47
N ARG A 143 18.59 -11.56 16.40
CA ARG A 143 19.34 -11.03 17.55
C ARG A 143 18.51 -10.18 18.51
N TYR A 144 17.34 -9.71 18.09
CA TYR A 144 16.50 -8.88 18.95
C TYR A 144 16.10 -9.63 20.24
N PRO A 145 16.00 -8.93 21.38
CA PRO A 145 15.87 -9.60 22.68
C PRO A 145 14.47 -10.21 22.93
N GLY A 146 13.44 -9.81 22.17
CA GLY A 146 12.08 -10.33 22.35
C GLY A 146 11.22 -10.25 21.09
N GLU A 147 10.09 -10.98 21.09
CA GLU A 147 9.16 -11.05 19.94
C GLU A 147 8.51 -9.71 19.62
N ILE A 148 8.30 -8.82 20.61
CA ILE A 148 7.75 -7.48 20.33
C ILE A 148 8.62 -6.67 19.36
N TYR A 149 9.95 -6.77 19.49
CA TYR A 149 10.89 -6.12 18.56
C TYR A 149 10.76 -6.71 17.15
N ARG A 150 10.55 -8.02 17.08
CA ARG A 150 10.39 -8.76 15.83
C ARG A 150 9.06 -8.43 15.15
N ALA A 151 7.99 -8.26 15.91
CA ALA A 151 6.69 -7.80 15.40
C ALA A 151 6.75 -6.36 14.87
N ASP A 152 7.46 -5.46 15.57
CA ASP A 152 7.77 -4.11 15.10
C ASP A 152 8.54 -4.10 13.78
N VAL A 153 9.49 -5.01 13.60
CA VAL A 153 10.24 -5.11 12.35
C VAL A 153 9.36 -5.61 11.21
N VAL A 154 8.60 -6.69 11.44
CA VAL A 154 7.87 -7.37 10.35
C VAL A 154 6.83 -6.46 9.72
N ARG A 155 6.14 -5.62 10.50
CA ARG A 155 5.18 -4.65 9.94
C ARG A 155 5.80 -3.73 8.88
N TYR A 156 7.05 -3.30 9.04
CA TYR A 156 7.74 -2.49 8.03
C TYR A 156 8.13 -3.29 6.79
N PHE A 157 8.66 -4.51 6.97
CA PHE A 157 9.05 -5.37 5.86
C PHE A 157 7.83 -5.85 5.07
N PHE A 158 6.70 -6.13 5.74
CA PHE A 158 5.45 -6.47 5.10
C PHE A 158 4.95 -5.32 4.24
N LEU A 159 4.84 -4.11 4.81
CA LEU A 159 4.40 -2.92 4.07
C LEU A 159 5.33 -2.60 2.89
N TYR A 160 6.64 -2.81 3.04
CA TYR A 160 7.57 -2.68 1.91
C TYR A 160 7.30 -3.73 0.82
N ARG A 161 7.12 -4.99 1.20
CA ARG A 161 7.02 -6.10 0.23
C ARG A 161 5.68 -6.15 -0.49
N TYR A 162 4.60 -5.96 0.25
CA TYR A 162 3.23 -6.19 -0.22
C TYR A 162 2.39 -4.91 -0.23
N GLY A 163 2.77 -3.89 0.53
CA GLY A 163 1.91 -2.75 0.79
C GLY A 163 0.74 -3.14 1.69
N GLY A 164 -0.37 -2.41 1.55
CA GLY A 164 -1.60 -2.63 2.31
C GLY A 164 -1.68 -1.77 3.56
N ILE A 165 -2.44 -2.24 4.54
CA ILE A 165 -2.73 -1.56 5.79
C ILE A 165 -2.29 -2.45 6.93
N TYR A 166 -1.42 -1.96 7.78
CA TYR A 166 -1.07 -2.58 9.05
C TYR A 166 -1.89 -2.00 10.19
N ALA A 167 -2.42 -2.86 11.06
CA ALA A 167 -3.05 -2.47 12.32
C ALA A 167 -2.74 -3.49 13.42
N ASP A 168 -2.36 -3.04 14.61
CA ASP A 168 -2.26 -3.90 15.79
C ASP A 168 -3.61 -4.58 16.09
N LEU A 169 -3.59 -5.74 16.76
CA LEU A 169 -4.82 -6.49 17.07
C LEU A 169 -5.74 -5.78 18.09
N ASP A 170 -5.23 -4.79 18.81
CA ASP A 170 -6.01 -3.96 19.73
C ASP A 170 -6.53 -2.66 19.13
N VAL A 171 -6.49 -2.56 17.79
CA VAL A 171 -7.12 -1.50 17.00
C VAL A 171 -8.53 -1.92 16.61
N GLU A 172 -9.49 -1.01 16.76
CA GLU A 172 -10.87 -1.14 16.27
C GLU A 172 -11.04 -0.33 14.98
N CYS A 173 -11.65 -0.93 13.95
CA CYS A 173 -12.04 -0.27 12.72
C CYS A 173 -13.42 0.39 12.89
N LEU A 174 -13.53 1.66 12.49
CA LEU A 174 -14.71 2.48 12.72
C LEU A 174 -15.51 2.77 11.45
N ARG A 175 -14.92 2.60 10.26
CA ARG A 175 -15.55 2.72 8.94
C ARG A 175 -14.72 2.04 7.84
N SER A 176 -15.26 1.95 6.63
CA SER A 176 -14.50 1.48 5.46
C SER A 176 -13.19 2.25 5.27
N LEU A 177 -12.13 1.51 4.92
CA LEU A 177 -10.78 1.98 4.68
C LEU A 177 -10.52 2.33 3.21
N ASP A 178 -11.52 2.25 2.34
CA ASP A 178 -11.36 2.59 0.92
C ASP A 178 -10.82 4.01 0.74
N GLY A 179 -11.39 4.98 1.46
CA GLY A 179 -10.91 6.37 1.42
C GLY A 179 -9.51 6.56 2.01
N LEU A 180 -9.06 5.69 2.92
CA LEU A 180 -7.71 5.76 3.45
C LEU A 180 -6.68 5.44 2.36
N ARG A 181 -6.99 4.51 1.44
CA ARG A 181 -6.05 3.99 0.44
C ARG A 181 -5.57 5.01 -0.58
N THR A 182 -6.19 6.19 -0.62
CA THR A 182 -5.88 7.28 -1.56
C THR A 182 -5.18 8.47 -0.93
N GLU A 183 -4.90 8.46 0.38
CA GLU A 183 -4.34 9.62 1.10
C GLU A 183 -2.83 9.82 0.88
N GLY A 184 -2.13 8.86 0.26
CA GLY A 184 -0.68 8.97 0.01
C GLY A 184 -0.06 7.68 -0.52
N ASP A 185 1.26 7.69 -0.70
CA ASP A 185 2.02 6.47 -0.99
C ASP A 185 2.33 5.70 0.30
N VAL A 186 2.69 6.43 1.37
CA VAL A 186 2.79 5.94 2.75
C VAL A 186 1.90 6.82 3.61
N ILE A 187 1.12 6.21 4.49
CA ILE A 187 0.22 6.90 5.42
C ILE A 187 0.59 6.54 6.84
N LEU A 188 0.84 7.56 7.65
CA LEU A 188 1.14 7.48 9.07
C LEU A 188 0.14 8.35 9.83
N GLY A 189 -0.07 8.08 11.11
CA GLY A 189 -0.91 8.91 11.97
C GLY A 189 -0.06 9.69 12.98
N GLN A 190 -0.43 10.95 13.21
CA GLN A 190 0.08 11.72 14.32
C GLN A 190 -0.64 11.35 15.62
N MET A 191 0.05 11.39 16.76
CA MET A 191 -0.57 11.20 18.08
C MET A 191 0.06 12.14 19.11
N GLY A 192 -0.79 12.81 19.89
CA GLY A 192 -0.34 13.70 20.97
C GLY A 192 0.58 14.84 20.50
N THR A 193 1.28 15.44 21.46
CA THR A 193 2.24 16.54 21.26
C THR A 193 3.68 16.18 21.64
N ASP A 194 3.91 14.92 22.05
CA ASP A 194 5.24 14.43 22.41
C ASP A 194 6.13 14.37 21.16
N PRO A 195 7.27 15.08 21.12
CA PRO A 195 8.14 15.09 19.95
C PRO A 195 8.62 13.69 19.53
N ASP A 196 8.94 12.83 20.49
CA ASP A 196 9.57 11.52 20.27
C ASP A 196 8.52 10.43 19.98
N HIS A 197 7.32 10.56 20.56
CA HIS A 197 6.22 9.60 20.44
C HIS A 197 5.06 10.09 19.56
N SER A 198 5.33 11.07 18.69
CA SER A 198 4.30 11.72 17.85
C SER A 198 3.83 10.90 16.66
N ILE A 199 4.54 9.84 16.26
CA ILE A 199 4.18 8.99 15.12
C ILE A 199 4.20 7.51 15.56
N PRO A 200 3.06 6.97 16.02
CA PRO A 200 2.97 5.57 16.41
C PRO A 200 3.07 4.62 15.21
N ASN A 201 3.57 3.41 15.44
CA ASN A 201 3.68 2.36 14.42
C ASN A 201 2.57 1.30 14.52
N ALA A 202 1.50 1.57 15.28
CA ALA A 202 0.38 0.64 15.49
C ALA A 202 -0.60 0.62 14.31
N ILE A 203 -0.72 1.73 13.57
CA ILE A 203 -1.56 1.87 12.37
C ILE A 203 -0.74 2.58 11.30
N MET A 204 -0.58 1.91 10.15
CA MET A 204 0.18 2.42 9.00
C MET A 204 -0.40 1.87 7.72
N ALA A 205 -0.24 2.58 6.61
CA ALA A 205 -0.61 2.04 5.30
C ALA A 205 0.42 2.42 4.24
N SER A 206 0.57 1.60 3.21
CA SER A 206 1.59 1.82 2.18
C SER A 206 1.25 1.16 0.86
N LYS A 207 1.67 1.80 -0.24
CA LYS A 207 1.91 1.11 -1.49
C LYS A 207 3.11 0.17 -1.34
N PRO A 208 3.20 -0.92 -2.13
CA PRO A 208 4.37 -1.76 -2.12
C PRO A 208 5.60 -1.02 -2.67
N LYS A 209 6.77 -1.37 -2.14
CA LYS A 209 8.10 -0.95 -2.61
C LYS A 209 8.36 0.55 -2.48
N GLU A 210 7.77 1.19 -1.48
CA GLU A 210 8.09 2.58 -1.12
C GLU A 210 9.45 2.67 -0.43
N GLU A 211 10.32 3.55 -0.94
CA GLU A 211 11.71 3.67 -0.48
C GLU A 211 11.82 4.16 0.97
N PHE A 212 10.79 4.82 1.49
CA PHE A 212 10.72 5.25 2.88
C PHE A 212 10.98 4.11 3.87
N TRP A 213 10.39 2.92 3.66
CA TRP A 213 10.60 1.79 4.56
C TRP A 213 12.06 1.30 4.58
N LEU A 214 12.79 1.48 3.48
CA LEU A 214 14.22 1.16 3.43
C LEU A 214 15.03 2.09 4.33
N LEU A 215 14.61 3.35 4.50
CA LEU A 215 15.23 4.26 5.45
C LEU A 215 14.98 3.80 6.89
N VAL A 216 13.74 3.39 7.23
CA VAL A 216 13.41 2.83 8.55
C VAL A 216 14.32 1.63 8.85
N ILE A 217 14.45 0.71 7.90
CA ILE A 217 15.32 -0.47 8.01
C ILE A 217 16.79 -0.08 8.16
N TRP A 218 17.26 0.93 7.44
CA TRP A 218 18.63 1.42 7.58
C TRP A 218 18.90 1.97 8.98
N ILE A 219 17.97 2.76 9.55
CA ILE A 219 18.11 3.31 10.90
C ILE A 219 18.17 2.18 11.93
N MET A 220 17.32 1.15 11.83
CA MET A 220 17.37 -0.02 12.71
C MET A 220 18.75 -0.69 12.71
N LEU A 221 19.41 -0.79 11.55
CA LEU A 221 20.76 -1.35 11.45
C LEU A 221 21.85 -0.48 12.12
N GLN A 222 21.58 0.80 12.37
CA GLN A 222 22.51 1.69 13.06
C GLN A 222 22.43 1.58 14.59
N ILE A 223 21.38 0.97 15.13
CA ILE A 223 21.19 0.83 16.57
C ILE A 223 22.19 -0.18 17.14
N LYS A 224 23.11 0.32 17.97
CA LYS A 224 24.15 -0.50 18.62
C LYS A 224 23.64 -1.19 19.88
N ASP A 225 22.87 -0.46 20.69
CA ASP A 225 22.32 -0.95 21.94
C ASP A 225 20.88 -1.41 21.74
N ILE A 226 20.74 -2.71 21.48
CA ILE A 226 19.45 -3.37 21.32
C ILE A 226 18.80 -3.78 22.65
N GLN A 227 19.41 -3.44 23.80
CA GLN A 227 18.83 -3.69 25.13
C GLN A 227 17.89 -2.57 25.58
N ARG A 228 17.87 -1.44 24.85
CA ARG A 228 16.88 -0.39 25.03
C ARG A 228 15.48 -0.92 24.72
N SER A 229 14.47 -0.22 25.22
CA SER A 229 13.07 -0.62 25.02
C SER A 229 12.69 -0.68 23.53
N PRO A 230 11.69 -1.50 23.15
CA PRO A 230 11.30 -1.71 21.76
C PRO A 230 11.06 -0.41 21.00
N GLU A 231 10.49 0.59 21.66
CA GLU A 231 10.16 1.89 21.08
C GLU A 231 11.36 2.59 20.45
N TYR A 232 12.55 2.42 21.02
CA TYR A 232 13.80 3.03 20.56
C TYR A 232 14.66 2.14 19.67
N VAL A 233 14.33 0.85 19.54
CA VAL A 233 15.10 -0.12 18.76
C VAL A 233 14.40 -0.52 17.46
N THR A 234 13.09 -0.73 17.51
CA THR A 234 12.27 -1.18 16.37
C THR A 234 10.90 -0.49 16.26
N GLY A 235 10.39 0.12 17.33
CA GLY A 235 9.07 0.74 17.39
C GLY A 235 8.97 2.23 16.96
N PRO A 236 8.08 3.02 17.57
CA PRO A 236 7.69 4.33 17.05
C PRO A 236 8.79 5.40 16.98
N VAL A 237 9.82 5.37 17.86
CA VAL A 237 10.85 6.43 17.87
C VAL A 237 11.73 6.38 16.63
N ILE A 238 12.02 5.17 16.11
CA ILE A 238 12.81 4.99 14.89
C ILE A 238 11.97 5.27 13.65
N LEU A 239 10.67 4.98 13.69
CA LEU A 239 9.75 5.41 12.64
C LEU A 239 9.71 6.95 12.55
N LYS A 240 9.58 7.65 13.69
CA LYS A 240 9.63 9.10 13.73
C LYS A 240 10.97 9.65 13.24
N SER A 241 12.08 9.08 13.70
CA SER A 241 13.42 9.45 13.24
C SER A 241 13.57 9.31 11.71
N ALA A 242 12.97 8.26 11.12
CA ALA A 242 12.92 8.08 9.68
C ALA A 242 12.08 9.16 9.00
N VAL A 243 10.90 9.52 9.55
CA VAL A 243 10.07 10.61 9.02
C VAL A 243 10.84 11.92 8.99
N ASP A 244 11.49 12.29 10.09
CA ASP A 244 12.25 13.54 10.19
C ASP A 244 13.35 13.60 9.15
N LEU A 245 14.20 12.57 9.13
CA LEU A 245 15.32 12.47 8.20
C LEU A 245 14.84 12.41 6.73
N TYR A 246 13.69 11.79 6.49
CA TYR A 246 13.11 11.74 5.15
C TYR A 246 12.53 13.08 4.72
N GLN A 247 12.00 13.91 5.63
CA GLN A 247 11.39 15.21 5.32
C GLN A 247 12.40 16.38 5.30
N GLU A 248 13.64 16.16 5.72
CA GLU A 248 14.71 17.16 5.62
C GLU A 248 14.85 17.73 4.20
N LYS A 249 15.16 19.04 4.12
CA LYS A 249 15.44 19.73 2.84
C LYS A 249 16.66 19.14 2.14
N ASN A 250 17.69 18.77 2.92
CA ASN A 250 18.89 18.14 2.40
C ASN A 250 18.72 16.61 2.38
N THR A 251 18.41 16.07 1.21
CA THR A 251 18.09 14.64 1.06
C THR A 251 19.32 13.75 0.83
N ILE A 252 20.55 14.27 0.92
CA ILE A 252 21.77 13.50 0.64
C ILE A 252 21.87 12.29 1.57
N LEU A 253 21.66 12.49 2.87
CA LEU A 253 21.81 11.42 3.86
C LEU A 253 20.75 10.34 3.68
N SER A 254 19.47 10.70 3.56
CA SER A 254 18.39 9.73 3.37
C SER A 254 18.56 8.94 2.06
N LYS A 255 18.93 9.59 0.95
CA LYS A 255 19.21 8.91 -0.32
C LYS A 255 20.40 7.95 -0.21
N ALA A 256 21.49 8.37 0.44
CA ALA A 256 22.66 7.52 0.65
C ALA A 256 22.30 6.29 1.50
N ALA A 257 21.59 6.50 2.62
CA ALA A 257 21.11 5.45 3.51
C ALA A 257 20.25 4.42 2.74
N ILE A 258 19.22 4.88 2.03
CA ILE A 258 18.34 4.04 1.20
C ILE A 258 19.16 3.23 0.19
N SER A 259 20.11 3.87 -0.52
CA SER A 259 20.94 3.21 -1.53
C SER A 259 21.72 2.01 -0.97
N THR A 260 22.19 2.09 0.28
CA THR A 260 22.91 0.96 0.92
C THR A 260 22.01 -0.25 1.14
N ILE A 261 20.71 -0.04 1.43
CA ILE A 261 19.74 -1.13 1.58
C ILE A 261 19.32 -1.63 0.21
N VAL A 262 19.07 -0.74 -0.75
CA VAL A 262 18.76 -1.10 -2.14
C VAL A 262 19.81 -2.05 -2.69
N ALA A 263 21.10 -1.82 -2.44
CA ALA A 263 22.18 -2.71 -2.88
C ALA A 263 22.06 -4.17 -2.39
N LYS A 264 21.34 -4.42 -1.29
CA LYS A 264 21.11 -5.76 -0.73
C LYS A 264 19.89 -6.47 -1.29
N LEU A 265 19.02 -5.75 -2.02
CA LEU A 265 17.76 -6.28 -2.52
C LEU A 265 17.90 -6.92 -3.92
N PRO A 266 17.18 -8.01 -4.21
CA PRO A 266 17.05 -8.54 -5.57
C PRO A 266 16.26 -7.57 -6.46
N PHE A 267 16.31 -7.78 -7.78
CA PHE A 267 15.72 -6.87 -8.77
C PHE A 267 14.20 -6.66 -8.59
N ASN A 268 13.47 -7.74 -8.27
CA ASN A 268 12.02 -7.71 -8.07
C ASN A 268 11.59 -6.93 -6.80
N LEU A 269 12.51 -6.72 -5.87
CA LEU A 269 12.31 -5.96 -4.64
C LEU A 269 12.99 -4.58 -4.69
N LYS A 270 13.31 -4.04 -5.86
CA LYS A 270 13.80 -2.65 -5.94
C LYS A 270 12.66 -1.67 -5.71
N PRO A 271 12.91 -0.53 -5.03
CA PRO A 271 11.88 0.47 -4.79
C PRO A 271 11.39 1.10 -6.09
N GLN A 272 10.24 1.77 -6.01
CA GLN A 272 9.75 2.61 -7.10
C GLN A 272 10.81 3.68 -7.45
N PRO A 273 11.01 4.03 -8.73
CA PRO A 273 12.00 5.03 -9.16
C PRO A 273 11.50 6.47 -8.93
N ARG A 274 10.88 6.72 -7.79
CA ARG A 274 10.37 8.02 -7.35
C ARG A 274 10.51 8.15 -5.84
N ARG A 275 10.52 9.40 -5.38
CA ARG A 275 10.44 9.69 -3.94
C ARG A 275 9.05 9.34 -3.42
N THR A 276 8.99 8.68 -2.27
CA THR A 276 7.73 8.35 -1.58
C THR A 276 7.03 9.63 -1.12
N ASN A 277 5.73 9.75 -1.40
CA ASN A 277 4.87 10.75 -0.78
C ASN A 277 4.33 10.23 0.56
N ILE A 278 4.83 10.77 1.67
CA ILE A 278 4.37 10.44 3.03
C ILE A 278 3.26 11.39 3.44
N SER A 279 2.09 10.84 3.72
CA SER A 279 0.95 11.55 4.31
C SER A 279 0.89 11.28 5.80
N ILE A 280 1.04 12.33 6.61
CA ILE A 280 0.89 12.24 8.06
C ILE A 280 -0.49 12.80 8.41
N LEU A 281 -1.39 11.90 8.78
CA LEU A 281 -2.77 12.25 9.10
C LEU A 281 -2.87 12.83 10.51
N PRO A 282 -3.77 13.80 10.74
CA PRO A 282 -3.98 14.38 12.06
C PRO A 282 -4.54 13.33 13.04
N THR A 283 -4.27 13.53 14.33
CA THR A 283 -4.61 12.62 15.44
C THR A 283 -6.03 12.06 15.36
N LYS A 284 -7.03 12.90 15.04
CA LYS A 284 -8.44 12.52 14.98
C LYS A 284 -8.79 11.48 13.91
N ARG A 285 -7.88 11.14 12.98
CA ARG A 285 -8.15 10.19 11.88
C ARG A 285 -7.81 8.75 12.23
N LEU A 286 -6.68 8.52 12.90
CA LEU A 286 -6.17 7.17 13.23
C LEU A 286 -6.00 6.93 14.74
N TYR A 287 -5.76 7.99 15.52
CA TYR A 287 -5.52 7.91 16.96
C TYR A 287 -6.42 8.91 17.73
N PRO A 288 -7.75 8.86 17.57
CA PRO A 288 -8.65 9.90 18.07
C PRO A 288 -8.81 9.91 19.60
N LEU A 289 -8.39 8.84 20.30
CA LEU A 289 -8.46 8.74 21.75
C LEU A 289 -7.33 9.56 22.39
N ASP A 290 -7.71 10.64 23.08
CA ASP A 290 -6.81 11.51 23.83
C ASP A 290 -6.65 11.06 25.29
N TRP A 291 -5.42 10.79 25.70
CA TRP A 291 -5.06 10.33 27.04
C TRP A 291 -5.17 11.40 28.12
N SER A 292 -5.09 12.67 27.73
CA SER A 292 -5.23 13.80 28.66
C SER A 292 -6.70 14.11 28.95
N ASP A 293 -7.63 13.60 28.14
CA ASP A 293 -9.05 13.83 28.28
C ASP A 293 -9.69 12.84 29.28
N SER A 294 -10.34 13.40 30.31
CA SER A 294 -10.96 12.61 31.38
C SER A 294 -12.13 11.74 30.93
N VAL A 295 -12.88 12.18 29.91
CA VAL A 295 -14.01 11.43 29.33
C VAL A 295 -13.47 10.24 28.55
N HIS A 296 -12.43 10.45 27.74
CA HIS A 296 -11.73 9.38 27.04
C HIS A 296 -11.11 8.36 27.98
N GLN A 297 -10.55 8.76 29.12
CA GLN A 297 -10.06 7.82 30.13
C GLN A 297 -11.18 6.96 30.74
N ILE A 298 -12.38 7.52 30.97
CA ILE A 298 -13.55 6.77 31.43
C ILE A 298 -13.98 5.76 30.36
N ILE A 299 -14.11 6.20 29.11
CA ILE A 299 -14.46 5.36 27.96
C ILE A 299 -13.47 4.21 27.82
N ARG A 300 -12.17 4.50 27.87
CA ARG A 300 -11.11 3.49 27.78
C ARG A 300 -11.27 2.43 28.87
N ARG A 301 -11.46 2.83 30.13
CA ARG A 301 -11.66 1.89 31.24
C ARG A 301 -12.90 1.02 31.04
N ARG A 302 -14.00 1.61 30.55
CA ARG A 302 -15.25 0.89 30.23
C ARG A 302 -15.04 -0.15 29.11
N VAL A 303 -14.34 0.23 28.05
CA VAL A 303 -14.06 -0.69 26.94
C VAL A 303 -13.13 -1.82 27.38
N LEU A 304 -12.07 -1.52 28.13
CA LEU A 304 -11.13 -2.52 28.64
C LEU A 304 -11.75 -3.46 29.68
N SER A 305 -12.87 -3.08 30.33
CA SER A 305 -13.64 -3.99 31.19
C SER A 305 -14.65 -4.85 30.43
N GLY A 306 -14.69 -4.77 29.10
CA GLY A 306 -15.58 -5.55 28.22
C GLY A 306 -16.92 -4.89 27.90
N SER A 307 -17.15 -3.64 28.32
CA SER A 307 -18.33 -2.87 27.94
C SER A 307 -18.01 -2.02 26.70
N TYR A 308 -18.21 -2.61 25.52
CA TYR A 308 -17.92 -1.95 24.25
C TYR A 308 -18.89 -0.80 23.93
N LEU A 309 -18.42 0.14 23.11
CA LEU A 309 -19.22 1.26 22.61
C LEU A 309 -20.15 0.80 21.48
N SER A 310 -21.37 1.31 21.48
CA SER A 310 -22.31 1.19 20.36
C SER A 310 -21.82 1.97 19.13
N THR A 311 -22.38 1.66 17.95
CA THR A 311 -22.07 2.40 16.71
C THR A 311 -22.37 3.89 16.84
N ASN A 312 -23.45 4.27 17.52
CA ASN A 312 -23.79 5.68 17.72
C ASN A 312 -22.79 6.40 18.63
N GLU A 313 -22.43 5.80 19.77
CA GLU A 313 -21.39 6.36 20.65
C GLU A 313 -20.07 6.54 19.91
N LYS A 314 -19.67 5.57 19.09
CA LYS A 314 -18.45 5.64 18.28
C LYS A 314 -18.51 6.78 17.26
N ASN A 315 -19.64 6.95 16.57
CA ASN A 315 -19.82 8.03 15.59
C ASN A 315 -19.86 9.42 16.23
N GLU A 316 -20.40 9.55 17.45
CA GLU A 316 -20.41 10.81 18.19
C GLU A 316 -19.02 11.16 18.72
N LEU A 317 -18.29 10.19 19.27
CA LEU A 317 -16.95 10.40 19.82
C LEU A 317 -15.89 10.61 18.74
N PHE A 318 -15.96 9.81 17.67
CA PHE A 318 -14.92 9.73 16.63
C PHE A 318 -15.53 9.90 15.21
N PRO A 319 -16.19 11.03 14.91
CA PRO A 319 -17.00 11.21 13.70
C PRO A 319 -16.22 11.13 12.38
N ASP A 320 -14.91 11.32 12.43
CA ASP A 320 -14.04 11.36 11.25
C ASP A 320 -12.95 10.29 11.27
N ALA A 321 -12.93 9.42 12.28
CA ALA A 321 -11.88 8.44 12.46
C ALA A 321 -12.12 7.19 11.60
N TRP A 322 -11.05 6.70 10.97
CA TRP A 322 -11.05 5.36 10.35
C TRP A 322 -10.89 4.27 11.39
N MET A 323 -10.08 4.54 12.41
CA MET A 323 -9.68 3.57 13.41
C MET A 323 -9.51 4.26 14.76
N THR A 324 -9.53 3.45 15.81
CA THR A 324 -9.12 3.86 17.14
C THR A 324 -8.43 2.70 17.84
N THR A 325 -7.61 2.99 18.84
CA THR A 325 -7.04 1.97 19.73
C THR A 325 -7.26 2.41 21.17
N TYR A 326 -7.63 1.45 22.01
CA TYR A 326 -7.78 1.64 23.44
C TYR A 326 -6.48 1.29 24.19
N TRP A 327 -5.40 0.95 23.46
CA TRP A 327 -4.07 0.66 23.95
C TRP A 327 -4.09 -0.26 25.16
N SER A 328 -4.35 -1.53 24.90
CA SER A 328 -4.48 -2.55 25.94
C SER A 328 -3.15 -2.95 26.59
N HIS A 329 -2.02 -2.40 26.10
CA HIS A 329 -0.66 -2.69 26.56
C HIS A 329 -0.32 -4.19 26.51
N SER A 330 -0.81 -4.86 25.48
CA SER A 330 -0.71 -6.31 25.30
C SER A 330 0.31 -6.64 24.21
N TRP A 331 1.55 -6.20 24.39
CA TRP A 331 2.67 -6.59 23.52
C TRP A 331 3.10 -8.04 23.73
#